data_AF-A0A2A4KDP4-F1
#
_entry.id   AF-A0A2A4KDP4-F1
#
_cell.length_a   1.000
_cell.length_b   1.000
_cell.length_c   1.000
_cell.angle_alpha   90.00
_cell.angle_beta   90.00
_cell.angle_gamma   90.00
#
_symmetry.space_group_name_H-M   'P 1'
#
loop_
_entity.id
_entity.type
_entity.pdbx_description
1 polymer ?
#
loop_
_entity_poly.entity_id
_entity_poly.type
_entity_poly.pdbx_seq_one_letter_code
_entity_poly.pdbx_strand_id
1 'polypeptide(L)'
;MKPINEVRTAFAELPPKITNKQIADATGLTLHGVRNWVYDKELFADFPPELPETGPRGVKFRDRDLVLTWIVDRFGGEDTASGPRDVAEAARRARPRRAKMDSKDLARTLGISVRGVNYYASAYSAEKTDTPFPEPDENGERDWPAVREWILQNAERERKPSKTSTRDARGLTTREQEVLELVQGAEKAGTTVTPAWLAEQLGLKTTDSANRLLRAIEPHRGQAADRLRPTALAEAVGTTTDMLKYYAKTYGNDPDDPFPAKDANSARSVTEVKEWIERRERAAKAGRRS
;
A
#
# COMPACT_ATOMS: atom_id res chain seq x y z
N MET A 1 6.70 4.78 -7.01
CA MET A 1 8.09 4.56 -7.43
C MET A 1 8.96 4.53 -6.18
N LYS A 2 9.97 3.67 -6.13
CA LYS A 2 10.97 3.64 -5.05
C LYS A 2 11.79 4.94 -5.02
N PRO A 3 12.41 5.30 -3.88
CA PRO A 3 13.39 6.38 -3.80
C PRO A 3 14.50 6.23 -4.85
N ILE A 4 15.01 7.34 -5.40
CA ILE A 4 15.97 7.29 -6.51
C ILE A 4 17.26 6.53 -6.16
N ASN A 5 17.69 6.59 -4.90
CA ASN A 5 18.85 5.84 -4.41
C ASN A 5 18.59 4.33 -4.41
N GLU A 6 17.40 3.89 -4.01
CA GLU A 6 17.02 2.47 -4.13
C GLU A 6 16.92 2.04 -5.59
N VAL A 7 16.43 2.91 -6.48
CA VAL A 7 16.40 2.63 -7.93
C VAL A 7 17.81 2.48 -8.48
N ARG A 8 18.75 3.35 -8.12
CA ARG A 8 20.17 3.23 -8.52
C ARG A 8 20.77 1.90 -8.07
N THR A 9 20.57 1.53 -6.81
CA THR A 9 21.05 0.25 -6.27
C THR A 9 20.44 -0.93 -7.02
N ALA A 10 19.12 -0.92 -7.23
CA ALA A 10 18.44 -2.00 -7.95
C ALA A 10 18.92 -2.12 -9.41
N PHE A 11 19.17 -0.99 -10.09
CA PHE A 11 19.71 -1.01 -11.45
C PHE A 11 21.15 -1.51 -11.52
N ALA A 12 21.98 -1.29 -10.49
CA ALA A 12 23.35 -1.80 -10.46
C ALA A 12 23.43 -3.34 -10.53
N GLU A 13 22.41 -4.03 -10.00
CA GLU A 13 22.30 -5.50 -10.01
C GLU A 13 21.73 -6.06 -11.33
N LEU A 14 21.19 -5.20 -12.21
CA LEU A 14 20.59 -5.64 -13.47
C LEU A 14 21.64 -5.87 -14.57
N PRO A 15 21.38 -6.82 -15.48
CA PRO A 15 22.22 -7.00 -16.67
C PRO A 15 22.19 -5.76 -17.57
N PRO A 16 23.18 -5.55 -18.45
CA PRO A 16 23.23 -4.37 -19.33
C PRO A 16 22.00 -4.20 -20.25
N LYS A 17 21.34 -5.31 -20.58
CA LYS A 17 20.12 -5.34 -21.40
C LYS A 17 18.93 -5.70 -20.50
N ILE A 18 17.99 -4.78 -20.36
CA ILE A 18 16.86 -4.93 -19.44
C ILE A 18 15.52 -4.92 -20.16
N THR A 19 14.54 -5.57 -19.54
CA THR A 19 13.15 -5.63 -19.99
C THR A 19 12.27 -4.64 -19.23
N ASN A 20 11.09 -4.32 -19.77
CA ASN A 20 10.12 -3.46 -19.06
C ASN A 20 9.68 -4.04 -17.72
N LYS A 21 9.71 -5.36 -17.56
CA LYS A 21 9.43 -6.02 -16.27
C LYS A 21 10.52 -5.71 -15.25
N GLN A 22 11.79 -5.84 -15.63
CA GLN A 22 12.92 -5.52 -14.75
C GLN A 22 12.93 -4.03 -14.38
N ILE A 23 12.60 -3.14 -15.33
CA ILE A 23 12.42 -1.71 -15.03
C ILE A 23 11.31 -1.51 -13.99
N ALA A 24 10.17 -2.19 -14.14
CA ALA A 24 9.05 -2.09 -13.19
C ALA A 24 9.45 -2.58 -11.79
N ASP A 25 10.10 -3.74 -11.71
CA ASP A 25 10.56 -4.33 -10.44
C ASP A 25 11.62 -3.44 -9.75
N ALA A 26 12.58 -2.92 -10.50
CA ALA A 26 13.63 -2.03 -9.99
C ALA A 26 13.09 -0.66 -9.54
N THR A 27 12.07 -0.13 -10.22
CA THR A 27 11.43 1.15 -9.87
C THR A 27 10.29 1.01 -8.86
N GLY A 28 9.84 -0.21 -8.56
CA GLY A 28 8.64 -0.47 -7.75
C GLY A 28 7.36 0.07 -8.39
N LEU A 29 7.32 0.14 -9.72
CA LEU A 29 6.12 0.49 -10.49
C LEU A 29 5.44 -0.78 -11.01
N THR A 30 4.20 -0.64 -11.47
CA THR A 30 3.55 -1.73 -12.19
C THR A 30 4.10 -1.81 -13.62
N LEU A 31 4.06 -3.01 -14.22
CA LEU A 31 4.42 -3.19 -15.63
C LEU A 31 3.59 -2.28 -16.56
N HIS A 32 2.33 -2.05 -16.21
CA HIS A 32 1.48 -1.11 -16.95
C HIS A 32 1.99 0.34 -16.84
N GLY A 33 2.43 0.77 -15.66
CA GLY A 33 3.03 2.09 -15.46
C GLY A 33 4.27 2.32 -16.33
N VAL A 34 5.16 1.32 -16.42
CA VAL A 34 6.34 1.39 -17.31
C VAL A 34 5.94 1.35 -18.79
N ARG A 35 4.91 0.57 -19.16
CA ARG A 35 4.39 0.56 -20.54
C ARG A 35 3.87 1.93 -20.97
N ASN A 36 3.28 2.71 -20.06
CA ASN A 36 2.83 4.06 -20.39
C ASN A 36 4.00 4.96 -20.79
N TRP A 37 5.20 4.77 -20.25
CA TRP A 37 6.40 5.49 -20.72
C TRP A 37 6.78 5.17 -22.16
N VAL A 38 6.39 4.00 -22.67
CA VAL A 38 6.69 3.56 -24.04
C VAL A 38 5.61 4.06 -25.02
N TYR A 39 4.35 4.02 -24.61
CA TYR A 39 3.22 4.29 -25.51
C TYR A 39 2.78 5.74 -25.51
N ASP A 40 2.91 6.45 -24.39
CA ASP A 40 2.56 7.85 -24.28
C ASP A 40 3.73 8.71 -24.76
N LYS A 41 3.84 8.79 -26.09
CA LYS A 41 4.90 9.54 -26.77
C LYS A 41 4.77 11.05 -26.58
N GLU A 42 3.62 11.56 -26.15
CA GLU A 42 3.47 12.98 -25.83
C GLU A 42 4.17 13.31 -24.51
N LEU A 43 4.01 12.45 -23.50
CA LEU A 43 4.62 12.68 -22.19
C LEU A 43 6.04 12.15 -22.08
N PHE A 44 6.41 11.11 -22.83
CA PHE A 44 7.69 10.40 -22.68
C PHE A 44 8.39 10.19 -24.03
N ALA A 45 8.40 11.23 -24.88
CA ALA A 45 9.04 11.21 -26.20
C ALA A 45 10.53 10.84 -26.18
N ASP A 46 11.20 11.15 -25.08
CA ASP A 46 12.63 10.96 -24.82
C ASP A 46 12.94 9.64 -24.10
N PHE A 47 11.94 8.78 -23.86
CA PHE A 47 12.17 7.50 -23.21
C PHE A 47 13.11 6.62 -24.06
N PRO A 48 14.15 6.00 -23.46
CA PRO A 48 15.16 5.28 -24.23
C PRO A 48 14.58 4.23 -25.19
N PRO A 49 15.08 4.20 -26.44
CA PRO A 49 14.55 3.34 -27.49
C PRO A 49 14.82 1.87 -27.21
N GLU A 50 14.07 1.01 -27.89
CA GLU A 50 14.32 -0.42 -27.87
C GLU A 50 15.62 -0.74 -28.62
N LEU A 51 16.40 -1.66 -28.05
CA LEU A 51 17.53 -2.23 -28.76
C LEU A 51 17.02 -3.06 -29.94
N PRO A 52 17.78 -3.14 -31.05
CA PRO A 52 17.38 -3.90 -32.24
C PRO A 52 17.27 -5.41 -31.95
N GLU A 53 18.01 -5.89 -30.95
CA GLU A 53 17.96 -7.27 -30.51
C GLU A 53 16.63 -7.61 -29.82
N THR A 54 16.04 -8.73 -30.22
CA THR A 54 14.82 -9.24 -29.62
C THR A 54 15.12 -10.56 -28.91
N GLY A 55 14.73 -10.66 -27.64
CA GLY A 55 14.91 -11.85 -26.83
C GLY A 55 13.92 -12.97 -27.17
N PRO A 56 14.01 -14.11 -26.45
CA PRO A 56 13.07 -15.21 -26.60
C PRO A 56 11.63 -14.73 -26.49
N ARG A 57 10.76 -15.19 -27.41
CA ARG A 57 9.33 -14.83 -27.46
C ARG A 57 9.05 -13.34 -27.72
N GLY A 58 9.92 -12.65 -28.46
CA GLY A 58 9.64 -11.28 -28.88
C GLY A 58 9.93 -10.23 -27.80
N VAL A 59 10.62 -10.59 -26.73
CA VAL A 59 10.91 -9.67 -25.62
C VAL A 59 11.81 -8.54 -26.10
N LYS A 60 11.36 -7.31 -25.88
CA LYS A 60 12.10 -6.10 -26.24
C LYS A 60 13.04 -5.69 -25.12
N PHE A 61 14.29 -5.45 -25.48
CA PHE A 61 15.32 -4.99 -24.56
C PHE A 61 15.56 -3.49 -24.69
N ARG A 62 16.04 -2.89 -23.61
CA ARG A 62 16.54 -1.51 -23.55
C ARG A 62 17.91 -1.52 -22.89
N ASP A 63 18.70 -0.50 -23.21
CA ASP A 63 19.97 -0.27 -22.53
C ASP A 63 19.71 0.16 -21.08
N ARG A 64 20.30 -0.56 -20.12
CA ARG A 64 20.12 -0.32 -18.70
C ARG A 64 20.56 1.07 -18.27
N ASP A 65 21.71 1.52 -18.76
CA ASP A 65 22.35 2.74 -18.29
C ASP A 65 21.68 3.97 -18.90
N LEU A 66 21.18 3.87 -20.15
CA LEU A 66 20.32 4.90 -20.73
C LEU A 66 19.00 5.03 -19.97
N VAL A 67 18.37 3.92 -19.60
CA VAL A 67 17.12 3.94 -18.81
C VAL A 67 17.36 4.52 -17.42
N LEU A 68 18.45 4.13 -16.73
CA LEU A 68 18.76 4.70 -15.42
C LEU A 68 19.04 6.20 -15.52
N THR A 69 19.83 6.63 -16.50
CA THR A 69 20.12 8.05 -16.75
C THR A 69 18.83 8.83 -16.97
N TRP A 70 17.94 8.33 -17.83
CA TRP A 70 16.65 8.95 -18.09
C TRP A 70 15.79 9.02 -16.82
N ILE A 71 15.72 7.94 -16.03
CA ILE A 71 14.98 7.92 -14.76
C ILE A 71 15.53 8.96 -13.78
N VAL A 72 16.85 9.04 -13.65
CA VAL A 72 17.52 9.99 -12.75
C VAL A 72 17.30 11.42 -13.21
N ASP A 73 17.40 11.71 -14.50
CA ASP A 73 17.18 13.06 -15.02
C ASP A 73 15.70 13.48 -14.83
N ARG A 74 14.79 12.56 -15.16
CA ARG A 74 13.35 12.79 -15.10
C ARG A 74 12.79 12.88 -13.68
N PHE A 75 13.31 12.06 -12.75
CA PHE A 75 12.73 11.86 -11.42
C PHE A 75 13.72 12.08 -10.25
N GLY A 76 15.00 12.29 -10.53
CA GLY A 76 16.09 12.39 -9.54
C GLY A 76 16.47 13.81 -9.14
N GLY A 77 15.55 14.77 -9.25
CA GLY A 77 15.69 16.06 -8.55
C GLY A 77 15.88 15.85 -7.04
N GLU A 78 16.53 16.82 -6.38
CA GLU A 78 16.90 16.79 -4.94
C GLU A 78 15.83 16.10 -4.09
N ASP A 79 16.30 15.16 -3.26
CA ASP A 79 15.56 14.23 -2.43
C ASP A 79 14.13 14.64 -2.04
N THR A 80 13.23 13.69 -2.24
CA THR A 80 11.83 13.61 -1.79
C THR A 80 10.80 14.37 -2.64
N ALA A 81 10.32 13.72 -3.69
CA ALA A 81 8.87 13.68 -3.91
C ALA A 81 8.36 12.39 -3.26
N SER A 82 8.17 12.41 -1.93
CA SER A 82 7.32 11.38 -1.34
C SER A 82 5.94 11.54 -1.98
N GLY A 83 5.27 10.43 -2.30
CA GLY A 83 3.92 10.53 -2.84
C GLY A 83 3.00 11.32 -1.89
N PRO A 84 1.73 11.59 -2.27
CA PRO A 84 0.75 12.29 -1.42
C PRO A 84 0.59 11.75 0.01
N ARG A 85 1.16 10.57 0.31
CA ARG A 85 1.05 9.82 1.56
C ARG A 85 1.74 10.50 2.74
N ASP A 86 2.78 11.32 2.53
CA ASP A 86 3.55 11.93 3.63
C ASP A 86 3.43 13.46 3.70
N VAL A 87 2.59 14.08 2.86
CA VAL A 87 2.42 15.54 2.79
C VAL A 87 1.98 16.13 4.13
N ALA A 88 1.14 15.39 4.86
CA ALA A 88 0.70 15.77 6.20
C ALA A 88 1.85 15.80 7.21
N GLU A 89 2.77 14.84 7.15
CA GLU A 89 3.92 14.77 8.04
C GLU A 89 4.97 15.82 7.68
N ALA A 90 5.19 16.03 6.38
CA ALA A 90 6.02 17.13 5.87
C ALA A 90 5.48 18.49 6.36
N ALA A 91 4.17 18.72 6.27
CA ALA A 91 3.53 19.94 6.77
C ALA A 91 3.65 20.12 8.29
N ARG A 92 3.65 19.02 9.08
CA ARG A 92 3.89 19.10 10.54
C ARG A 92 5.30 19.53 10.86
N ARG A 93 6.30 18.99 10.15
CA ARG A 93 7.74 19.20 10.40
C ARG A 93 8.27 20.49 9.80
N ALA A 94 7.67 20.96 8.71
CA ALA A 94 8.10 22.14 7.99
C ALA A 94 8.13 23.39 8.89
N ARG A 95 9.28 24.07 8.87
CA ARG A 95 9.49 25.40 9.46
C ARG A 95 9.91 26.37 8.35
N PRO A 96 8.97 26.87 7.54
CA PRO A 96 9.33 27.73 6.42
C PRO A 96 9.89 29.05 6.91
N ARG A 97 10.81 29.60 6.11
CA ARG A 97 11.47 30.87 6.39
C ARG A 97 10.58 32.10 6.12
N ARG A 98 9.46 31.90 5.41
CA ARG A 98 8.52 32.95 4.99
C ARG A 98 7.09 32.48 5.21
N ALA A 99 6.21 33.42 5.54
CA ALA A 99 4.78 33.15 5.73
C ALA A 99 4.02 33.06 4.40
N LYS A 100 4.47 33.76 3.35
CA LYS A 100 3.94 33.67 2.00
C LYS A 100 4.90 32.86 1.13
N MET A 101 4.37 31.91 0.36
CA MET A 101 5.15 30.97 -0.44
C MET A 101 4.51 30.75 -1.80
N ASP A 102 5.32 30.84 -2.86
CA ASP A 102 4.89 30.44 -4.20
C ASP A 102 4.76 28.90 -4.32
N SER A 103 4.25 28.41 -5.45
CA SER A 103 4.09 26.96 -5.66
C SER A 103 5.41 26.19 -5.64
N LYS A 104 6.55 26.82 -5.96
CA LYS A 104 7.88 26.18 -5.93
C LYS A 104 8.39 26.03 -4.50
N ASP A 105 8.22 27.07 -3.70
CA ASP A 105 8.59 27.08 -2.29
C ASP A 105 7.70 26.14 -1.47
N LEU A 106 6.40 26.09 -1.76
CA LEU A 106 5.50 25.08 -1.19
C LEU A 106 5.91 23.66 -1.57
N ALA A 107 6.20 23.42 -2.85
CA ALA A 107 6.65 22.12 -3.34
C ALA A 107 7.92 21.65 -2.60
N ARG A 108 8.92 22.52 -2.51
CA ARG A 108 10.17 22.25 -1.77
C ARG A 108 9.90 22.00 -0.28
N THR A 109 9.05 22.80 0.34
CA THR A 109 8.74 22.70 1.78
C THR A 109 7.98 21.44 2.14
N LEU A 110 7.10 20.98 1.25
CA LEU A 110 6.25 19.81 1.45
C LEU A 110 6.88 18.51 0.93
N GLY A 111 8.05 18.57 0.26
CA GLY A 111 8.66 17.40 -0.37
C GLY A 111 7.75 16.79 -1.44
N ILE A 112 7.13 17.64 -2.26
CA ILE A 112 6.28 17.23 -3.40
C ILE A 112 6.64 18.01 -4.65
N SER A 113 6.15 17.58 -5.81
CA SER A 113 6.33 18.34 -7.05
C SER A 113 5.44 19.60 -7.09
N VAL A 114 5.86 20.60 -7.86
CA VAL A 114 5.03 21.79 -8.19
C VAL A 114 3.70 21.37 -8.82
N ARG A 115 3.72 20.32 -9.65
CA ARG A 115 2.50 19.72 -10.21
C ARG A 115 1.58 19.17 -9.13
N GLY A 116 2.13 18.60 -8.05
CA GLY A 116 1.37 18.16 -6.88
C GLY A 116 0.68 19.32 -6.15
N VAL A 117 1.38 20.45 -5.97
CA VAL A 117 0.77 21.67 -5.42
C VAL A 117 -0.36 22.18 -6.32
N ASN A 118 -0.12 22.25 -7.64
CA ASN A 118 -1.12 22.69 -8.60
C ASN A 118 -2.32 21.73 -8.69
N TYR A 119 -2.08 20.43 -8.49
CA TYR A 119 -3.14 19.44 -8.38
C TYR A 119 -4.07 19.79 -7.20
N TYR A 120 -3.54 20.08 -6.01
CA TYR A 120 -4.38 20.48 -4.87
C TYR A 120 -5.20 21.73 -5.19
N ALA A 121 -4.59 22.77 -5.76
CA ALA A 121 -5.30 23.99 -6.15
C ALA A 121 -6.44 23.72 -7.15
N SER A 122 -6.22 22.84 -8.13
CA SER A 122 -7.21 22.53 -9.17
C SER A 122 -8.31 21.55 -8.74
N ALA A 123 -7.96 20.57 -7.89
CA ALA A 123 -8.86 19.52 -7.42
C ALA A 123 -9.75 20.01 -6.28
N TYR A 124 -9.21 20.92 -5.45
CA TYR A 124 -9.88 21.50 -4.30
C TYR A 124 -10.12 23.01 -4.51
N SER A 125 -10.61 23.41 -5.68
CA SER A 125 -11.02 24.80 -5.91
C SER A 125 -12.31 25.12 -5.15
N ALA A 126 -12.57 26.42 -4.88
CA ALA A 126 -13.80 26.88 -4.20
C ALA A 126 -15.08 26.44 -4.91
N GLU A 127 -15.03 26.24 -6.23
CA GLU A 127 -16.14 25.73 -7.04
C GLU A 127 -16.43 24.23 -6.81
N LYS A 128 -15.45 23.45 -6.32
CA LYS A 128 -15.50 21.98 -6.28
C LYS A 128 -15.63 21.40 -4.87
N THR A 129 -15.31 22.16 -3.83
CA THR A 129 -15.29 21.65 -2.46
C THR A 129 -15.62 22.71 -1.42
N ASP A 130 -16.29 22.29 -0.34
CA ASP A 130 -16.59 23.13 0.82
C ASP A 130 -15.33 23.49 1.63
N THR A 131 -14.20 22.84 1.38
CA THR A 131 -12.91 23.16 2.01
C THR A 131 -11.84 23.38 0.94
N PRO A 132 -11.84 24.55 0.28
CA PRO A 132 -10.93 24.80 -0.82
C PRO A 132 -9.48 24.92 -0.37
N PHE A 133 -8.57 24.49 -1.24
CA PHE A 133 -7.15 24.75 -1.07
C PHE A 133 -6.92 26.27 -1.10
N PRO A 134 -6.09 26.83 -0.19
CA PRO A 134 -5.89 28.28 -0.12
C PRO A 134 -5.52 28.90 -1.46
N GLU A 135 -6.24 29.97 -1.80
CA GLU A 135 -6.00 30.73 -3.01
C GLU A 135 -4.68 31.51 -2.92
N PRO A 136 -3.98 31.69 -4.05
CA PRO A 136 -2.85 32.59 -4.09
C PRO A 136 -3.33 34.05 -4.00
N ASP A 137 -2.48 34.92 -3.46
CA ASP A 137 -2.66 36.37 -3.53
C ASP A 137 -2.31 36.92 -4.93
N GLU A 138 -2.34 38.25 -5.08
CA GLU A 138 -2.03 38.94 -6.33
C GLU A 138 -0.62 38.63 -6.88
N ASN A 139 0.30 38.19 -6.02
CA ASN A 139 1.67 37.83 -6.42
C ASN A 139 1.82 36.33 -6.75
N GLY A 140 0.74 35.55 -6.68
CA GLY A 140 0.80 34.11 -6.88
C GLY A 140 1.25 33.33 -5.63
N GLU A 141 1.38 33.99 -4.48
CA GLU A 141 1.87 33.39 -3.23
C GLU A 141 0.71 32.95 -2.33
N ARG A 142 0.91 31.88 -1.57
CA ARG A 142 -0.08 31.36 -0.62
C ARG A 142 0.38 31.51 0.80
N ASP A 143 -0.58 31.69 1.68
CA ASP A 143 -0.36 31.75 3.12
C ASP A 143 -0.01 30.37 3.68
N TRP A 144 1.24 30.19 4.15
CA TRP A 144 1.72 28.92 4.66
C TRP A 144 0.90 28.40 5.85
N PRO A 145 0.63 29.18 6.92
CA PRO A 145 -0.28 28.78 7.98
C PRO A 145 -1.61 28.21 7.46
N ALA A 146 -2.25 28.88 6.51
CA ALA A 146 -3.50 28.42 5.92
C ALA A 146 -3.32 27.11 5.12
N VAL A 147 -2.26 27.00 4.31
CA VAL A 147 -1.95 25.78 3.54
C VAL A 147 -1.66 24.61 4.48
N ARG A 148 -0.88 24.83 5.54
CA ARG A 148 -0.54 23.83 6.54
C ARG A 148 -1.79 23.34 7.25
N GLU A 149 -2.63 24.24 7.74
CA GLU A 149 -3.89 23.88 8.39
C GLU A 149 -4.79 23.08 7.45
N TRP A 150 -4.96 23.55 6.21
CA TRP A 150 -5.73 22.85 5.19
C TRP A 150 -5.23 21.43 4.94
N ILE A 151 -3.90 21.25 4.80
CA ILE A 151 -3.27 19.94 4.58
C ILE A 151 -3.55 19.01 5.76
N LEU A 152 -3.43 19.50 7.00
CA LEU A 152 -3.65 18.67 8.19
C LEU A 152 -5.12 18.26 8.32
N GLN A 153 -6.05 19.19 8.08
CA GLN A 153 -7.48 18.90 8.08
C GLN A 153 -7.88 17.95 6.94
N ASN A 154 -7.31 18.12 5.74
CA ASN A 154 -7.61 17.25 4.60
C ASN A 154 -6.92 15.90 4.70
N ALA A 155 -5.75 15.78 5.33
CA ALA A 155 -5.15 14.48 5.60
C ALA A 155 -6.04 13.61 6.51
N GLU A 156 -6.77 14.22 7.44
CA GLU A 156 -7.77 13.52 8.26
C GLU A 156 -9.03 13.13 7.47
N ARG A 157 -9.41 13.91 6.44
CA ARG A 157 -10.57 13.64 5.58
C ARG A 157 -10.27 12.69 4.41
N GLU A 158 -9.09 12.81 3.82
CA GLU A 158 -8.54 11.95 2.76
C GLU A 158 -8.07 10.60 3.29
N ARG A 159 -8.07 10.39 4.61
CA ARG A 159 -8.20 9.05 5.24
C ARG A 159 -9.54 8.36 4.90
N LYS A 160 -10.16 8.69 3.76
CA LYS A 160 -11.03 7.73 3.07
C LYS A 160 -10.19 6.47 2.82
N PRO A 161 -10.71 5.28 3.15
CA PRO A 161 -9.99 4.04 2.87
C PRO A 161 -9.70 4.06 1.38
N SER A 162 -8.43 4.20 1.00
CA SER A 162 -8.08 4.04 -0.40
C SER A 162 -8.63 2.68 -0.82
N LYS A 163 -9.06 2.51 -2.07
CA LYS A 163 -9.43 1.17 -2.58
C LYS A 163 -8.27 0.15 -2.46
N THR A 164 -7.08 0.64 -2.07
CA THR A 164 -5.86 -0.06 -1.67
C THR A 164 -5.48 0.23 -0.21
N SER A 165 -6.43 0.33 0.73
CA SER A 165 -6.06 0.20 2.15
C SER A 165 -5.45 -1.18 2.26
N THR A 166 -4.15 -1.26 2.55
CA THR A 166 -3.47 -2.54 2.73
C THR A 166 -4.20 -3.27 3.83
N ARG A 167 -5.02 -4.24 3.44
CA ARG A 167 -5.73 -5.11 4.36
C ARG A 167 -4.73 -6.16 4.82
N ASP A 168 -4.74 -6.42 6.11
CA ASP A 168 -3.90 -7.42 6.73
C ASP A 168 -4.29 -8.84 6.27
N ALA A 169 -3.61 -9.80 6.86
CA ALA A 169 -3.86 -11.24 6.74
C ALA A 169 -5.32 -11.66 6.95
N ARG A 170 -6.08 -10.91 7.77
CA ARG A 170 -7.47 -11.16 8.13
C ARG A 170 -8.45 -10.38 7.26
N GLY A 171 -7.96 -9.51 6.38
CA GLY A 171 -8.78 -8.65 5.54
C GLY A 171 -9.18 -7.34 6.22
N LEU A 172 -8.57 -7.01 7.36
CA LEU A 172 -8.79 -5.82 8.16
C LEU A 172 -7.79 -4.72 7.77
N THR A 173 -8.25 -3.48 7.75
CA THR A 173 -7.34 -2.32 7.74
C THR A 173 -6.65 -2.18 9.09
N THR A 174 -5.51 -1.47 9.14
CA THR A 174 -4.82 -1.16 10.41
C THR A 174 -5.78 -0.59 11.46
N ARG A 175 -6.70 0.28 11.04
CA ARG A 175 -7.69 0.87 11.95
C ARG A 175 -8.70 -0.14 12.46
N GLU A 176 -9.18 -1.05 11.60
CA GLU A 176 -10.07 -2.12 12.02
C GLU A 176 -9.36 -3.13 12.93
N GLN A 177 -8.06 -3.38 12.72
CA GLN A 177 -7.25 -4.21 13.61
C GLN A 177 -7.10 -3.55 15.00
N GLU A 178 -6.74 -2.26 15.07
CA GLU A 178 -6.70 -1.50 16.33
C GLU A 178 -8.05 -1.56 17.07
N VAL A 179 -9.17 -1.39 16.34
CA VAL A 179 -10.51 -1.49 16.90
C VAL A 179 -10.76 -2.88 17.45
N LEU A 180 -10.42 -3.93 16.70
CA LEU A 180 -10.61 -5.33 17.14
C LEU A 180 -9.80 -5.64 18.41
N GLU A 181 -8.54 -5.22 18.48
CA GLU A 181 -7.69 -5.41 19.66
C GLU A 181 -8.24 -4.66 20.89
N LEU A 182 -8.68 -3.42 20.70
CA LEU A 182 -9.30 -2.61 21.74
C LEU A 182 -10.61 -3.23 22.27
N VAL A 183 -11.47 -3.69 21.36
CA VAL A 183 -12.73 -4.37 21.71
C VAL A 183 -12.46 -5.66 22.47
N GLN A 184 -11.53 -6.49 22.00
CA GLN A 184 -11.16 -7.74 22.68
C GLN A 184 -10.54 -7.48 24.06
N GLY A 185 -9.74 -6.43 24.21
CA GLY A 185 -9.19 -6.02 25.50
C GLY A 185 -10.27 -5.61 26.50
N ALA A 186 -11.23 -4.80 26.04
CA ALA A 186 -12.37 -4.36 26.85
C ALA A 186 -13.26 -5.53 27.27
N GLU A 187 -13.55 -6.47 26.36
CA GLU A 187 -14.34 -7.67 26.65
C GLU A 187 -13.65 -8.57 27.68
N LYS A 188 -12.33 -8.78 27.56
CA LYS A 188 -11.54 -9.51 28.56
C LYS A 188 -11.56 -8.84 29.94
N ALA A 189 -11.64 -7.51 29.97
CA ALA A 189 -11.78 -6.73 31.20
C ALA A 189 -13.23 -6.68 31.72
N GLY A 190 -14.18 -7.39 31.10
CA GLY A 190 -15.59 -7.38 31.50
C GLY A 190 -16.31 -6.06 31.18
N THR A 191 -15.74 -5.23 30.30
CA THR A 191 -16.32 -3.94 29.92
C THR A 191 -17.27 -4.09 28.73
N THR A 192 -18.47 -3.53 28.85
CA THR A 192 -19.44 -3.49 27.75
C THR A 192 -19.02 -2.50 26.67
N VAL A 193 -18.67 -3.03 25.49
CA VAL A 193 -18.28 -2.21 24.33
C VAL A 193 -19.52 -1.67 23.62
N THR A 194 -19.75 -0.36 23.73
CA THR A 194 -20.82 0.36 23.01
C THR A 194 -20.24 1.28 21.92
N PRO A 195 -21.01 1.69 20.89
CA PRO A 195 -20.53 2.67 19.91
C PRO A 195 -20.12 4.01 20.54
N ALA A 196 -20.78 4.44 21.61
CA ALA A 196 -20.43 5.65 22.35
C ALA A 196 -19.08 5.52 23.05
N TRP A 197 -18.87 4.41 23.77
CA TRP A 197 -17.59 4.09 24.39
C TRP A 197 -16.47 4.02 23.35
N LEU A 198 -16.69 3.34 22.22
CA LEU A 198 -15.67 3.21 21.19
C LEU A 198 -15.36 4.57 20.54
N ALA A 199 -16.36 5.42 20.33
CA ALA A 199 -16.14 6.77 19.81
C ALA A 199 -15.25 7.59 20.74
N GLU A 200 -15.50 7.52 22.06
CA GLU A 200 -14.69 8.19 23.07
C GLU A 200 -13.24 7.68 23.06
N GLN A 201 -13.03 6.36 23.14
CA GLN A 201 -11.69 5.76 23.15
C GLN A 201 -10.86 6.09 21.90
N LEU A 202 -11.54 6.26 20.76
CA LEU A 202 -10.91 6.50 19.46
C LEU A 202 -10.88 7.98 19.05
N GLY A 203 -11.40 8.88 19.88
CA GLY A 203 -11.49 10.31 19.56
C GLY A 203 -12.37 10.60 18.34
N LEU A 204 -13.38 9.77 18.07
CA LEU A 204 -14.27 9.92 16.93
C LEU A 204 -15.34 10.98 17.22
N LYS A 205 -15.56 11.89 16.26
CA LYS A 205 -16.57 12.96 16.39
C LYS A 205 -18.01 12.46 16.46
N THR A 206 -18.28 11.24 15.97
CA THR A 206 -19.64 10.67 15.92
C THR A 206 -19.69 9.20 16.30
N THR A 207 -20.76 8.82 17.00
CA THR A 207 -21.08 7.43 17.34
C THR A 207 -21.38 6.57 16.12
N ASP A 208 -21.88 7.16 15.03
CA ASP A 208 -22.10 6.46 13.75
C ASP A 208 -20.80 5.93 13.13
N SER A 209 -19.71 6.69 13.25
CA SER A 209 -18.40 6.26 12.75
C SER A 209 -17.90 5.05 13.54
N ALA A 210 -18.07 5.07 14.86
CA ALA A 210 -17.75 3.94 15.74
C ALA A 210 -18.64 2.71 15.44
N ASN A 211 -19.94 2.92 15.21
CA ASN A 211 -20.87 1.85 14.86
C ASN A 211 -20.50 1.17 13.53
N ARG A 212 -20.05 1.94 12.52
CA ARG A 212 -19.55 1.37 11.26
C ARG A 212 -18.31 0.51 11.48
N LEU A 213 -17.38 0.95 12.32
CA LEU A 213 -16.17 0.18 12.66
C LEU A 213 -16.54 -1.11 13.39
N LEU A 214 -17.43 -1.05 14.39
CA LEU A 214 -17.93 -2.24 15.09
C LEU A 214 -18.56 -3.24 14.11
N ARG A 215 -19.43 -2.78 13.20
CA ARG A 215 -20.01 -3.65 12.17
C ARG A 215 -18.97 -4.26 11.22
N ALA A 216 -17.92 -3.52 10.90
CA ALA A 216 -16.85 -3.99 10.02
C ALA A 216 -15.99 -5.09 10.69
N ILE A 217 -15.77 -4.99 12.01
CA ILE A 217 -14.99 -5.98 12.76
C ILE A 217 -15.84 -7.13 13.32
N GLU A 218 -17.16 -7.02 13.36
CA GLU A 218 -18.07 -8.04 13.90
C GLU A 218 -17.83 -9.46 13.33
N PRO A 219 -17.57 -9.65 12.01
CA PRO A 219 -17.23 -10.99 11.47
C PRO A 219 -15.94 -11.59 12.03
N HIS A 220 -15.09 -10.76 12.63
CA HIS A 220 -13.82 -11.13 13.24
C HIS A 220 -13.90 -11.17 14.78
N ARG A 221 -15.00 -10.65 15.34
CA ARG A 221 -15.30 -10.63 16.77
C ARG A 221 -15.74 -12.03 17.19
N GLY A 222 -14.77 -12.83 17.64
CA GLY A 222 -14.97 -14.24 17.98
C GLY A 222 -14.32 -15.23 17.00
N GLN A 223 -13.72 -14.76 15.91
CA GLN A 223 -12.75 -15.59 15.19
C GLN A 223 -11.54 -15.81 16.11
N ALA A 224 -11.18 -17.08 16.30
CA ALA A 224 -9.92 -17.42 16.93
C ALA A 224 -8.80 -16.69 16.19
N ALA A 225 -7.90 -16.03 16.93
CA ALA A 225 -6.83 -15.21 16.39
C ALA A 225 -5.88 -15.98 15.45
N ASP A 226 -6.00 -17.31 15.40
CA ASP A 226 -5.23 -18.21 14.57
C ASP A 226 -5.79 -18.39 13.15
N ARG A 227 -6.96 -17.83 12.79
CA ARG A 227 -7.52 -18.00 11.43
C ARG A 227 -7.01 -16.95 10.45
N LEU A 228 -6.30 -17.38 9.40
CA LEU A 228 -5.68 -16.51 8.40
C LEU A 228 -6.16 -16.81 6.97
N ARG A 229 -6.20 -15.79 6.12
CA ARG A 229 -6.46 -15.94 4.67
C ARG A 229 -5.25 -16.58 3.97
N PRO A 230 -5.40 -17.12 2.74
CA PRO A 230 -4.40 -18.00 2.14
C PRO A 230 -2.98 -17.42 2.07
N THR A 231 -2.81 -16.13 1.77
CA THR A 231 -1.48 -15.50 1.68
C THR A 231 -0.74 -15.51 3.01
N ALA A 232 -1.37 -14.99 4.06
CA ALA A 232 -0.75 -14.93 5.37
C ALA A 232 -0.68 -16.28 6.07
N LEU A 233 -1.65 -17.17 5.78
CA LEU A 233 -1.59 -18.55 6.22
C LEU A 233 -0.34 -19.24 5.64
N ALA A 234 -0.05 -19.04 4.34
CA ALA A 234 1.12 -19.63 3.70
C ALA A 234 2.41 -19.17 4.39
N GLU A 235 2.53 -17.88 4.65
CA GLU A 235 3.65 -17.30 5.39
C GLU A 235 3.75 -17.88 6.82
N ALA A 236 2.64 -17.90 7.57
CA ALA A 236 2.61 -18.37 8.95
C ALA A 236 2.97 -19.86 9.11
N VAL A 237 2.68 -20.69 8.10
CA VAL A 237 2.99 -22.12 8.11
C VAL A 237 4.25 -22.47 7.30
N GLY A 238 5.00 -21.47 6.81
CA GLY A 238 6.26 -21.67 6.12
C GLY A 238 6.12 -22.35 4.74
N THR A 239 5.06 -22.04 4.00
CA THR A 239 4.78 -22.61 2.67
C THR A 239 4.35 -21.53 1.66
N THR A 240 3.97 -21.92 0.44
CA THR A 240 3.46 -21.01 -0.58
C THR A 240 1.94 -21.11 -0.71
N THR A 241 1.30 -20.05 -1.21
CA THR A 241 -0.15 -20.04 -1.46
C THR A 241 -0.57 -21.11 -2.45
N ASP A 242 0.27 -21.41 -3.44
CA ASP A 242 -0.01 -22.47 -4.42
C ASP A 242 0.11 -23.87 -3.81
N MET A 243 1.02 -24.08 -2.85
CA MET A 243 1.06 -25.31 -2.07
C MET A 243 -0.20 -25.48 -1.21
N LEU A 244 -0.70 -24.42 -0.56
CA LEU A 244 -1.97 -24.49 0.17
C LEU A 244 -3.16 -24.81 -0.74
N LYS A 245 -3.21 -24.23 -1.95
CA LYS A 245 -4.25 -24.56 -2.94
C LYS A 245 -4.14 -26.02 -3.37
N TYR A 246 -2.92 -26.49 -3.61
CA TYR A 246 -2.67 -27.89 -3.92
C TYR A 246 -3.16 -28.81 -2.80
N TYR A 247 -2.82 -28.53 -1.53
CA TYR A 247 -3.29 -29.34 -0.40
C TYR A 247 -4.81 -29.36 -0.30
N ALA A 248 -5.44 -28.19 -0.38
CA ALA A 248 -6.90 -28.09 -0.34
C ALA A 248 -7.58 -28.84 -1.49
N LYS A 249 -6.99 -28.84 -2.68
CA LYS A 249 -7.54 -29.54 -3.85
C LYS A 249 -7.35 -31.05 -3.76
N THR A 250 -6.15 -31.48 -3.36
CA THR A 250 -5.76 -32.90 -3.37
C THR A 250 -6.33 -33.64 -2.17
N TYR A 251 -6.34 -33.01 -0.99
CA TYR A 251 -6.70 -33.65 0.26
C TYR A 251 -7.94 -33.06 0.94
N GLY A 252 -8.62 -32.09 0.33
CA GLY A 252 -9.81 -31.48 0.94
C GLY A 252 -10.98 -32.45 1.15
N ASN A 253 -11.06 -33.51 0.34
CA ASN A 253 -12.08 -34.56 0.41
C ASN A 253 -11.49 -35.92 0.81
N ASP A 254 -10.28 -35.94 1.37
CA ASP A 254 -9.68 -37.18 1.85
C ASP A 254 -10.52 -37.70 3.04
N PRO A 255 -11.03 -38.95 2.98
CA PRO A 255 -11.91 -39.47 4.03
C PRO A 255 -11.18 -39.73 5.35
N ASP A 256 -9.86 -39.92 5.31
CA ASP A 256 -9.06 -40.35 6.46
C ASP A 256 -8.31 -39.19 7.11
N ASP A 257 -7.80 -38.24 6.32
CA ASP A 257 -7.08 -37.06 6.84
C ASP A 257 -7.32 -35.81 5.95
N PRO A 258 -8.53 -35.23 5.99
CA PRO A 258 -8.88 -34.10 5.16
C PRO A 258 -8.08 -32.84 5.50
N PHE A 259 -7.73 -32.06 4.48
CA PHE A 259 -7.11 -30.75 4.68
C PHE A 259 -8.09 -29.79 5.39
N PRO A 260 -7.63 -29.01 6.40
CA PRO A 260 -8.51 -28.15 7.19
C PRO A 260 -9.44 -27.25 6.36
N ALA A 261 -10.71 -27.24 6.74
CA ALA A 261 -11.78 -26.53 6.05
C ALA A 261 -11.65 -25.01 6.22
N LYS A 262 -12.01 -24.27 5.18
CA LYS A 262 -12.10 -22.81 5.24
C LYS A 262 -13.43 -22.37 5.85
N ASP A 263 -13.43 -21.24 6.53
CA ASP A 263 -14.66 -20.57 6.94
C ASP A 263 -15.30 -19.75 5.80
N ALA A 264 -16.40 -19.05 6.13
CA ALA A 264 -17.11 -18.15 5.22
C ALA A 264 -16.21 -17.04 4.62
N ASN A 265 -15.15 -16.65 5.32
CA ASN A 265 -14.20 -15.61 4.89
C ASN A 265 -13.02 -16.18 4.08
N SER A 266 -13.07 -17.48 3.77
CA SER A 266 -11.99 -18.24 3.17
C SER A 266 -10.70 -18.27 3.99
N ALA A 267 -10.80 -18.11 5.32
CA ALA A 267 -9.70 -18.26 6.26
C ALA A 267 -9.65 -19.69 6.83
N ARG A 268 -8.47 -20.13 7.27
CA ARG A 268 -8.26 -21.43 7.96
C ARG A 268 -7.43 -21.22 9.22
N SER A 269 -7.57 -22.12 10.20
CA SER A 269 -6.72 -22.12 11.39
C SER A 269 -5.28 -22.43 11.01
N VAL A 270 -4.36 -21.59 11.46
CA VAL A 270 -2.91 -21.78 11.34
C VAL A 270 -2.49 -23.06 12.08
N THR A 271 -3.04 -23.29 13.27
CA THR A 271 -2.72 -24.44 14.12
C THR A 271 -3.13 -25.74 13.42
N GLU A 272 -4.39 -25.84 12.98
CA GLU A 272 -4.89 -27.04 12.29
C GLU A 272 -4.08 -27.34 11.03
N VAL A 273 -3.71 -26.30 10.26
CA VAL A 273 -2.93 -26.47 9.03
C VAL A 273 -1.50 -26.91 9.33
N LYS A 274 -0.83 -26.36 10.36
CA LYS A 274 0.51 -26.81 10.76
C LYS A 274 0.51 -28.26 11.20
N GLU A 275 -0.41 -28.62 12.09
CA GLU A 275 -0.53 -29.99 12.59
C GLU A 275 -0.80 -30.98 11.46
N TRP A 276 -1.69 -30.62 10.52
CA TRP A 276 -1.98 -31.43 9.35
C TRP A 276 -0.73 -31.63 8.46
N ILE A 277 0.03 -30.55 8.18
CA ILE A 277 1.27 -30.64 7.40
C ILE A 277 2.28 -31.57 8.09
N GLU A 278 2.49 -31.39 9.40
CA GLU A 278 3.41 -32.23 10.17
C GLU A 278 3.00 -33.70 10.22
N ARG A 279 1.69 -34.01 10.30
CA ARG A 279 1.18 -35.39 10.20
C ARG A 279 1.50 -36.00 8.84
N ARG A 280 1.25 -35.27 7.75
CA ARG A 280 1.52 -35.75 6.38
C ARG A 280 3.01 -35.96 6.11
N GLU A 281 3.86 -35.06 6.58
CA GLU A 281 5.31 -35.22 6.45
C GLU A 281 5.83 -36.45 7.21
N ARG A 282 5.28 -36.73 8.39
CA ARG A 282 5.61 -37.94 9.16
C ARG A 282 5.17 -39.21 8.42
N ALA A 283 3.95 -39.25 7.88
CA ALA A 283 3.46 -40.39 7.11
C ALA A 283 4.31 -40.65 5.85
N ALA A 284 4.67 -39.58 5.13
CA ALA A 284 5.53 -39.68 3.94
C ALA A 284 6.94 -40.19 4.27
N LYS A 285 7.50 -39.81 5.43
CA LYS A 285 8.80 -40.31 5.90
C LYS A 285 8.74 -41.78 6.31
N ALA A 286 7.65 -42.21 6.94
CA ALA A 286 7.47 -43.61 7.36
C ALA A 286 7.37 -44.56 6.15
N GLY A 287 6.61 -44.20 5.12
CA GLY A 287 6.45 -45.02 3.90
C GLY A 287 7.68 -45.08 2.98
N ARG A 288 8.72 -44.26 3.21
CA ARG A 288 9.99 -44.33 2.47
C ARG A 288 11.03 -45.24 3.10
N ARG A 289 10.79 -45.71 4.33
CA ARG A 289 11.70 -46.59 5.08
C ARG A 289 11.33 -48.08 4.99
N SER A 290 10.16 -48.38 4.41
CA SER A 290 9.69 -49.71 4.02
C SER A 290 10.05 -49.99 2.57
#